data_AF-A0AAD5NRK8-F1
#
_entry.id   AF-A0AAD5NRK8-F1
#
_cell.length_a   1.000
_cell.length_b   1.000
_cell.length_c   1.000
_cell.angle_alpha   90.00
_cell.angle_beta   90.00
_cell.angle_gamma   90.00
#
_symmetry.space_group_name_H-M   'P 1'
#
loop_
_entity.id
_entity.type
_entity.pdbx_description
1 polymer ?
#
loop_
_entity_poly.entity_id
_entity_poly.type
_entity_poly.pdbx_seq_one_letter_code
_entity_poly.pdbx_strand_id
1 'polypeptide(L)'
;MILGGRRGACVWEEVVCDEAELGPDEFTERMDIQQKLQEQQLEMLKHMRKFHLDDQSAILEKLHLQMEDANFENAASVLSTEQIQEIVRRRVSPLFRPL
;
A
#
# COMPACT_ATOMS: atom_id res chain seq x y z
N MET A 1 2.07 -23.82 -27.98
CA MET A 1 2.84 -22.57 -27.74
C MET A 1 2.00 -21.65 -26.86
N ILE A 2 2.67 -20.95 -25.95
CA ILE A 2 2.20 -20.51 -24.63
C ILE A 2 1.10 -19.43 -24.67
N LEU A 3 0.15 -19.58 -23.75
CA LEU A 3 -0.98 -18.70 -23.46
C LEU A 3 -0.55 -17.25 -23.26
N GLY A 4 -1.26 -16.32 -23.91
CA GLY A 4 -1.06 -14.88 -23.80
C GLY A 4 -1.35 -14.37 -22.40
N GLY A 5 -0.31 -14.29 -21.58
CA GLY A 5 -0.31 -13.49 -20.36
C GLY A 5 -0.34 -12.01 -20.76
N ARG A 6 -1.32 -11.26 -20.23
CA ARG A 6 -1.33 -9.80 -20.27
C ARG A 6 0.01 -9.32 -19.73
N ARG A 7 0.85 -8.76 -20.61
CA ARG A 7 2.06 -8.05 -20.24
C ARG A 7 1.59 -6.86 -19.40
N GLY A 8 1.86 -6.90 -18.10
CA GLY A 8 1.87 -5.68 -17.30
C GLY A 8 2.87 -4.74 -17.96
N ALA A 9 2.44 -3.52 -18.24
CA ALA A 9 3.36 -2.46 -18.63
C ALA A 9 4.47 -2.40 -17.58
N CYS A 10 5.72 -2.37 -18.03
CA CYS A 10 6.83 -2.17 -17.12
C CYS A 10 6.67 -0.77 -16.51
N VAL A 11 6.86 -0.60 -15.21
CA VAL A 11 6.78 0.69 -14.48
C VAL A 11 7.51 1.83 -15.21
N TRP A 12 8.60 1.52 -15.92
CA TRP A 12 9.34 2.48 -16.75
C TRP A 12 8.57 2.98 -17.98
N GLU A 13 7.78 2.12 -18.60
CA GLU A 13 6.93 2.45 -19.75
C GLU A 13 5.77 3.36 -19.32
N GLU A 14 5.22 3.16 -18.11
CA GLU A 14 4.20 4.03 -17.50
C GLU A 14 4.74 5.44 -17.20
N VAL A 15 5.91 5.54 -16.53
CA VAL A 15 6.54 6.83 -16.17
C VAL A 15 6.91 7.67 -17.41
N VAL A 16 7.33 7.03 -18.50
CA VAL A 16 7.67 7.73 -19.76
C VAL A 16 6.42 8.12 -20.55
N CYS A 17 5.32 7.39 -20.41
CA CYS A 17 4.02 7.78 -20.99
C CYS A 17 3.43 9.00 -20.27
N ASP A 18 3.54 9.08 -18.94
CA ASP A 18 3.05 10.24 -18.16
C ASP A 18 3.74 11.55 -18.55
N GLU A 19 5.04 11.55 -18.84
CA GLU A 19 5.80 12.73 -19.29
C GLU A 19 5.34 13.25 -20.66
N ALA A 20 4.92 12.34 -21.56
CA ALA A 20 4.51 12.70 -22.92
C ALA A 20 3.08 13.28 -22.98
N GLU A 21 2.24 13.01 -21.97
CA GLU A 21 0.84 13.43 -21.90
C GLU A 21 0.62 14.66 -21.01
N LEU A 22 1.49 14.88 -20.01
CA LEU A 22 1.41 15.97 -19.04
C LEU A 22 2.38 17.12 -19.37
N GLY A 23 2.00 18.35 -19.04
CA GLY A 23 2.93 19.47 -19.09
C GLY A 23 4.07 19.32 -18.05
N PRO A 24 5.21 20.01 -18.22
CA PRO A 24 6.37 19.87 -17.33
C PRO A 24 6.06 20.17 -15.85
N ASP A 25 5.13 21.09 -15.57
CA ASP A 25 4.70 21.41 -14.21
C ASP A 25 3.80 20.31 -13.62
N GLU A 26 2.85 19.79 -14.40
CA GLU A 26 1.92 18.73 -13.99
C GLU A 26 2.64 17.40 -13.75
N PHE A 27 3.64 17.09 -14.59
CA PHE A 27 4.52 15.94 -14.41
C PHE A 27 5.34 16.06 -13.13
N THR A 28 5.91 17.24 -12.86
CA THR A 28 6.69 17.47 -11.63
C THR A 28 5.83 17.33 -10.38
N GLU A 29 4.61 17.86 -10.38
CA GLU A 29 3.66 17.72 -9.27
C GLU A 29 3.25 16.26 -9.05
N ARG A 30 2.95 15.52 -10.12
CA ARG A 30 2.65 14.08 -10.07
C ARG A 30 3.79 13.27 -9.46
N MET A 31 5.02 13.56 -9.87
CA MET A 31 6.20 12.89 -9.33
C MET A 31 6.41 13.17 -7.84
N ASP A 32 6.17 14.41 -7.40
CA ASP A 32 6.25 14.78 -5.97
C ASP A 32 5.19 14.05 -5.12
N ILE A 33 3.94 13.98 -5.62
CA ILE A 33 2.86 13.23 -4.96
C ILE A 33 3.21 11.75 -4.85
N GLN A 34 3.71 11.15 -5.94
CA GLN A 34 4.09 9.74 -5.95
C GLN A 34 5.28 9.47 -5.03
N GLN A 35 6.29 10.35 -5.00
CA GLN A 35 7.43 10.24 -4.12
C GLN A 35 6.99 10.29 -2.64
N LYS A 36 6.13 11.25 -2.27
CA LYS A 36 5.59 11.35 -0.91
C LYS A 36 4.82 10.10 -0.51
N LEU A 37 4.02 9.53 -1.41
CA LEU A 37 3.31 8.28 -1.14
C LEU A 37 4.29 7.13 -0.86
N GLN A 38 5.36 7.00 -1.66
CA GLN A 38 6.39 5.98 -1.45
C GLN A 38 7.11 6.16 -0.12
N GLU A 39 7.40 7.39 0.28
CA GLU A 39 7.99 7.70 1.59
C GLU A 39 7.07 7.25 2.74
N GLN A 40 5.76 7.52 2.62
CA GLN A 40 4.76 7.08 3.61
C GLN A 40 4.67 5.55 3.70
N GLN A 41 4.64 4.85 2.56
CA GLN A 41 4.68 3.39 2.53
C GLN A 41 5.93 2.84 3.22
N LEU A 42 7.10 3.46 2.98
CA LEU A 42 8.35 3.03 3.60
C LEU A 42 8.35 3.27 5.11
N GLU A 43 7.83 4.41 5.58
CA GLU A 43 7.70 4.70 7.00
C GLU A 43 6.76 3.70 7.69
N MET A 44 5.62 3.40 7.06
CA MET A 44 4.68 2.38 7.52
C MET A 44 5.36 1.02 7.68
N LEU A 45 6.12 0.56 6.68
CA LEU A 45 6.84 -0.72 6.72
C LEU A 45 7.93 -0.73 7.81
N LYS A 46 8.63 0.38 8.01
CA LYS A 46 9.61 0.53 9.12
C LYS A 46 8.92 0.45 10.48
N HIS A 47 7.73 1.04 10.62
CA HIS A 47 6.95 0.96 11.85
C HIS A 47 6.44 -0.46 12.10
N MET A 48 5.89 -1.12 11.06
CA MET A 48 5.39 -2.49 11.12
C MET A 48 6.44 -3.51 11.58
N ARG A 49 7.70 -3.34 11.15
CA ARG A 49 8.81 -4.22 11.57
C ARG A 49 9.04 -4.29 13.09
N LYS A 50 8.52 -3.33 13.86
CA LYS A 50 8.65 -3.28 15.32
C LYS A 50 7.73 -4.27 16.05
N PHE A 51 6.74 -4.85 15.37
CA PHE A 51 5.77 -5.79 15.96
C PHE A 51 6.18 -7.26 15.80
N HIS A 52 5.47 -8.18 16.46
CA HIS A 52 5.69 -9.63 16.32
C HIS A 52 5.32 -10.10 14.90
N LEU A 53 5.87 -11.24 14.44
CA LEU A 53 5.61 -11.76 13.09
C LEU A 53 4.12 -12.02 12.80
N ASP A 54 3.37 -12.49 13.80
CA ASP A 54 1.92 -12.70 13.69
C ASP A 54 1.16 -11.39 13.49
N ASP A 55 1.61 -10.33 14.16
CA ASP A 55 1.04 -8.98 14.06
C ASP A 55 1.41 -8.35 12.72
N GLN A 56 2.67 -8.50 12.28
CA GLN A 56 3.12 -8.05 10.96
C GLN A 56 2.26 -8.68 9.84
N SER A 57 2.01 -9.99 9.95
CA SER A 57 1.16 -10.72 9.00
C SER A 57 -0.28 -10.19 9.02
N ALA A 58 -0.82 -9.89 10.20
CA ALA A 58 -2.15 -9.29 10.35
C ALA A 58 -2.27 -7.92 9.68
N ILE A 59 -1.25 -7.08 9.87
CA ILE A 59 -1.19 -5.74 9.32
C ILE A 59 -1.15 -5.82 7.79
N LEU A 60 -0.33 -6.70 7.23
CA LEU A 60 -0.25 -6.91 5.77
C LEU A 60 -1.54 -7.49 5.19
N GLU A 61 -2.18 -8.43 5.87
CA GLU A 61 -3.49 -8.97 5.45
C GLU A 61 -4.56 -7.88 5.43
N LYS A 62 -4.58 -7.00 6.43
CA LYS A 62 -5.50 -5.86 6.47
C LYS A 62 -5.21 -4.84 5.38
N LEU A 63 -3.93 -4.54 5.12
CA LEU A 63 -3.54 -3.67 4.03
C LEU A 63 -3.99 -4.23 2.68
N HIS A 64 -3.78 -5.53 2.43
CA HIS A 64 -4.21 -6.19 1.20
C HIS A 64 -5.73 -6.07 1.00
N LEU A 65 -6.53 -6.33 2.04
CA LEU A 65 -7.98 -6.18 1.97
C LEU A 65 -8.41 -4.72 1.71
N GLN A 66 -7.73 -3.75 2.32
CA GLN A 66 -7.99 -2.32 2.07
C GLN A 66 -7.71 -1.95 0.61
N MET A 67 -6.61 -2.45 0.05
CA MET A 67 -6.29 -2.24 -1.36
C MET A 67 -7.30 -2.93 -2.27
N GLU A 68 -7.73 -4.15 -1.96
CA GLU A 68 -8.74 -4.87 -2.74
C GLU A 68 -10.09 -4.14 -2.75
N ASP A 69 -10.56 -3.64 -1.61
CA ASP A 69 -11.79 -2.84 -1.49
C ASP A 69 -11.70 -1.53 -2.29
N ALA A 70 -10.51 -0.93 -2.32
CA ALA A 70 -10.20 0.25 -3.11
C ALA A 70 -9.77 -0.07 -4.56
N ASN A 71 -10.00 -1.27 -5.08
CA ASN A 71 -9.59 -1.67 -6.45
C ASN A 71 -8.11 -1.38 -6.78
N PHE A 72 -7.24 -1.56 -5.80
CA PHE A 72 -5.79 -1.36 -5.85
C PHE A 72 -5.36 0.08 -6.16
N GLU A 73 -6.19 1.08 -5.82
CA GLU A 73 -5.81 2.49 -5.89
C GLU A 73 -4.58 2.78 -5.01
N ASN A 74 -3.61 3.51 -5.57
CA ASN A 74 -2.33 3.79 -4.90
C ASN A 74 -2.49 4.49 -3.54
N ALA A 75 -3.48 5.38 -3.40
CA ALA A 75 -3.75 6.08 -2.14
C ALA A 75 -4.17 5.13 -0.99
N ALA A 76 -4.71 3.94 -1.30
CA ALA A 76 -5.14 2.95 -0.31
C ALA A 76 -4.00 2.03 0.17
N SER A 77 -2.78 2.22 -0.31
CA SER A 77 -1.61 1.40 0.02
C SER A 77 -0.89 1.79 1.32
N VAL A 78 -1.47 2.72 2.09
CA VAL A 78 -0.90 3.22 3.36
C VAL A 78 -1.89 3.02 4.50
N LEU A 79 -1.38 2.57 5.63
CA LEU A 79 -2.08 2.56 6.91
C LEU A 79 -1.44 3.58 7.85
N SER A 80 -2.26 4.35 8.55
CA SER A 80 -1.77 5.22 9.61
C SER A 80 -1.23 4.41 10.79
N THR A 81 -0.34 5.03 11.57
CA THR A 81 0.17 4.42 12.81
C THR A 81 -0.96 4.01 13.75
N GLU A 82 -2.04 4.79 13.83
CA GLU A 82 -3.20 4.49 14.68
C GLU A 82 -3.94 3.25 14.18
N GLN A 83 -4.12 3.12 12.87
CA GLN A 83 -4.74 1.93 12.27
C GLN A 83 -3.91 0.67 12.55
N ILE A 84 -2.59 0.76 12.41
CA ILE A 84 -1.68 -0.35 12.74
C ILE A 84 -1.81 -0.75 14.21
N GLN A 85 -1.78 0.22 15.12
CA GLN A 85 -1.93 -0.05 16.55
C GLN A 85 -3.29 -0.67 16.89
N GLU A 86 -4.35 -0.25 16.22
CA GLU A 86 -5.68 -0.81 16.40
C GLU A 86 -5.72 -2.30 15.97
N ILE A 87 -5.13 -2.63 14.82
CA ILE A 87 -5.04 -4.01 14.31
C ILE A 87 -4.35 -4.91 15.34
N VAL A 88 -3.21 -4.47 15.86
CA VAL A 88 -2.44 -5.21 16.87
C VAL A 88 -3.24 -5.35 18.17
N ARG A 89 -3.85 -4.26 18.67
CA ARG A 89 -4.61 -4.28 19.92
C ARG A 89 -5.83 -5.20 19.87
N ARG A 90 -6.54 -5.27 18.74
CA ARG A 90 -7.71 -6.14 18.56
C ARG A 90 -7.34 -7.63 18.61
N ARG A 91 -6.10 -8.00 18.26
CA ARG A 91 -5.61 -9.37 18.39
C ARG A 91 -5.19 -9.73 19.82
N VAL A 92 -4.63 -8.78 20.57
CA VAL A 92 -4.19 -8.99 21.97
C VAL A 92 -5.35 -8.89 22.96
N SER A 93 -6.48 -8.28 22.58
CA SER A 93 -7.68 -8.30 23.41
C SER A 93 -8.29 -9.71 23.39
N PRO A 94 -8.49 -10.38 24.53
CA PRO A 94 -9.19 -11.65 24.56
C PRO A 94 -10.59 -11.40 23.99
N LEU A 95 -10.89 -12.05 22.86
CA LEU A 95 -12.23 -12.14 22.31
C LEU A 95 -13.16 -12.54 23.46
N PHE A 96 -14.01 -11.60 23.89
CA PHE A 96 -15.13 -11.88 24.76
C PHE A 96 -15.96 -12.96 24.07
N ARG A 97 -15.77 -14.22 24.48
CA ARG A 97 -16.65 -15.33 24.10
C ARG A 97 -17.86 -15.24 25.01
N PRO A 98 -19.07 -14.97 24.50
CA PRO A 98 -20.27 -15.19 25.30
C PRO A 98 -20.37 -16.70 25.56
N LEU A 99 -20.54 -17.06 26.83
CA LEU A 99 -20.95 -18.40 27.28
C LEU A 99 -22.42 -18.62 26.94
#